data_AF-A0A2T0B2I0-F1
#
_entry.id   AF-A0A2T0B2I0-F1
#
_cell.length_a   1.000
_cell.length_b   1.000
_cell.length_c   1.000
_cell.angle_alpha   90.00
_cell.angle_beta   90.00
_cell.angle_gamma   90.00
#
_symmetry.space_group_name_H-M   'P 1'
#
loop_
_entity.id
_entity.type
_entity.pdbx_description
1 polymer ?
#
loop_
_entity_poly.entity_id
_entity_poly.type
_entity_poly.pdbx_seq_one_letter_code
_entity_poly.pdbx_strand_id
1 'polypeptide(L)'
;MARCVTSEKQGRRIFYGAMVAEGIVALIWAAAAMSFFAGPHGTDGVAKLNEAMVANNNNAAWAVNTICNSLLGKVGGALAILGVVACPITSGDTAFRSARLTIADSINFKQEKIKNRLMISIPLFVIGYVLTQVDFNVIWRYFGWSNQALATVVLWTSAMYLVHIGKNHWLASIPAVFMTAVSVTYIIVAPEGFKMSTAIGYPVGIIVSIIVLAIFLMSAKKRTDKANSVSETA
;
A
#
# COMPACT_ATOMS: atom_id res chain seq x y z
N MET A 1 11.30 -6.87 6.94
CA MET A 1 11.21 -5.74 7.89
C MET A 1 10.87 -6.21 9.30
N ALA A 2 9.64 -6.61 9.62
CA ALA A 2 9.27 -6.98 11.01
C ALA A 2 10.13 -8.12 11.61
N ARG A 3 10.45 -9.17 10.84
CA ARG A 3 11.32 -10.29 11.29
C ARG A 3 12.81 -9.92 11.48
N CYS A 4 13.20 -8.72 11.06
CA CYS A 4 14.58 -8.22 11.16
C CYS A 4 14.72 -7.17 12.28
N VAL A 5 13.63 -6.84 12.97
CA VAL A 5 13.64 -5.89 14.09
C VAL A 5 14.07 -6.65 15.34
N THR A 6 15.14 -6.18 16.00
CA THR A 6 15.68 -6.83 17.20
C THR A 6 15.05 -6.30 18.50
N SER A 7 14.42 -5.12 18.45
CA SER A 7 13.78 -4.50 19.60
C SER A 7 12.57 -3.67 19.19
N GLU A 8 11.48 -3.77 19.94
CA GLU A 8 10.26 -2.96 19.75
C GLU A 8 10.54 -1.44 19.79
N LYS A 9 11.58 -1.01 20.52
CA LYS A 9 12.01 0.40 20.56
C LYS A 9 12.37 0.95 19.18
N GLN A 10 12.80 0.09 18.26
CA GLN A 10 13.13 0.48 16.89
C GLN A 10 11.88 0.68 16.02
N GLY A 11 10.70 0.21 16.46
CA GLY A 11 9.47 0.26 15.69
C GLY A 11 9.12 1.67 15.21
N ARG A 12 9.19 2.68 16.09
CA ARG A 12 8.91 4.08 15.71
C ARG A 12 9.89 4.57 14.63
N ARG A 13 11.19 4.32 14.80
CA ARG A 13 12.20 4.80 13.86
C ARG A 13 12.11 4.09 12.51
N ILE A 14 11.88 2.78 12.51
CA ILE A 14 11.85 1.97 11.29
C ILE A 14 10.56 2.16 10.52
N PHE A 15 9.39 2.11 11.17
CA PHE A 15 8.11 2.19 10.45
C PHE A 15 7.68 3.65 10.22
N TYR A 16 7.54 4.43 11.29
CA TYR A 16 7.11 5.83 11.17
C TYR A 16 8.21 6.70 10.55
N GLY A 17 9.46 6.51 10.97
CA GLY A 17 10.59 7.26 10.41
C GLY A 17 10.81 7.00 8.92
N ALA A 18 10.63 5.75 8.44
CA ALA A 18 10.71 5.45 7.02
C ALA A 18 9.59 6.14 6.22
N MET A 19 8.34 6.11 6.70
CA MET A 19 7.23 6.80 6.03
C MET A 19 7.46 8.31 5.92
N VAL A 20 7.97 8.94 6.98
CA VAL A 20 8.31 10.37 6.94
C VAL A 20 9.44 10.65 5.93
N ALA A 21 10.50 9.82 5.92
CA ALA A 21 11.60 9.97 4.98
C ALA A 21 11.14 9.78 3.51
N GLU A 22 10.33 8.77 3.22
CA GLU A 22 9.73 8.56 1.90
C GLU A 22 8.85 9.75 1.49
N GLY A 23 8.06 10.29 2.42
CA GLY A 23 7.27 11.50 2.18
C GLY A 23 8.11 12.72 1.82
N ILE A 24 9.23 12.94 2.51
CA ILE A 24 10.17 14.03 2.17
C ILE A 24 10.74 13.84 0.77
N VAL A 25 11.19 12.62 0.43
CA VAL A 25 11.72 12.31 -0.91
C VAL A 25 10.65 12.52 -1.99
N ALA A 26 9.40 12.13 -1.74
CA ALA A 26 8.29 12.35 -2.65
C ALA A 26 8.00 13.84 -2.87
N LEU A 27 8.03 14.66 -1.81
CA LEU A 27 7.84 16.11 -1.90
C LEU A 27 8.98 16.79 -2.69
N ILE A 28 10.24 16.36 -2.50
CA ILE A 28 11.37 16.85 -3.28
C ILE A 28 11.17 16.52 -4.76
N TRP A 29 10.75 15.30 -5.08
CA TRP A 29 10.49 14.89 -6.46
C TRP A 29 9.32 15.66 -7.09
N ALA A 30 8.24 15.87 -6.34
CA ALA A 30 7.12 16.68 -6.80
C ALA A 30 7.57 18.11 -7.10
N ALA A 31 8.34 18.74 -6.21
CA ALA A 31 8.87 20.09 -6.40
C ALA A 31 9.82 20.15 -7.61
N ALA A 32 10.71 19.17 -7.76
CA ALA A 32 11.64 19.08 -8.89
C ALA A 32 10.90 18.93 -10.23
N ALA A 33 9.89 18.06 -10.29
CA ALA A 33 9.08 17.86 -11.49
C ALA A 33 8.30 19.13 -11.85
N MET A 34 7.56 19.72 -10.90
CA MET A 34 6.79 20.94 -11.15
C MET A 34 7.68 22.10 -11.60
N SER A 35 8.87 22.25 -11.00
CA SER A 35 9.80 23.33 -11.38
C SER A 35 10.46 23.07 -12.75
N PHE A 36 10.80 21.82 -13.05
CA PHE A 36 11.42 21.46 -14.33
C PHE A 36 10.46 21.67 -15.51
N PHE A 37 9.22 21.18 -15.40
CA PHE A 37 8.23 21.30 -16.47
C PHE A 37 7.60 22.69 -16.56
N ALA A 38 7.67 23.52 -15.51
CA ALA A 38 7.30 24.93 -15.60
C ALA A 38 8.12 25.70 -16.65
N GLY A 39 9.41 25.35 -16.79
CA GLY A 39 10.39 26.05 -17.61
C GLY A 39 10.96 27.31 -16.92
N PRO A 40 11.94 27.99 -17.55
CA PRO A 40 12.54 29.21 -16.99
C PRO A 40 11.48 30.29 -16.78
N HIS A 41 11.35 30.80 -15.55
CA HIS A 41 10.33 31.78 -15.14
C HIS A 41 8.87 31.32 -15.30
N GLY A 42 8.63 30.01 -15.45
CA GLY A 42 7.29 29.48 -15.62
C GLY A 42 6.42 29.65 -14.39
N THR A 43 5.24 30.25 -14.56
CA THR A 43 4.13 30.13 -13.63
C THR A 43 3.39 28.81 -13.89
N ASP A 44 2.69 28.29 -12.88
CA ASP A 44 1.79 27.12 -12.99
C ASP A 44 2.45 25.77 -13.33
N GLY A 45 3.57 25.45 -12.67
CA GLY A 45 4.30 24.18 -12.85
C GLY A 45 3.46 22.90 -12.66
N VAL A 46 2.37 22.95 -11.88
CA VAL A 46 1.41 21.84 -11.72
C VAL A 46 0.69 21.55 -13.03
N ALA A 47 0.19 22.59 -13.70
CA ALA A 47 -0.58 22.43 -14.94
C ALA A 47 0.32 21.90 -16.07
N LYS A 48 1.51 22.48 -16.23
CA LYS A 48 2.47 22.04 -17.25
C LYS A 48 2.99 20.62 -17.02
N LEU A 49 3.24 20.25 -15.76
CA LEU A 49 3.56 18.86 -15.42
C LEU A 49 2.41 17.93 -15.81
N ASN A 50 1.16 18.29 -15.51
CA ASN A 50 0.01 17.48 -15.86
C ASN A 50 -0.12 17.30 -17.38
N GLU A 51 0.00 18.39 -18.17
CA GLU A 51 0.01 18.34 -19.63
C GLU A 51 1.12 17.41 -20.17
N ALA A 52 2.34 17.54 -19.65
CA ALA A 52 3.47 16.69 -20.03
C ALA A 52 3.24 15.21 -19.67
N MET A 53 2.64 14.94 -18.51
CA MET A 53 2.30 13.58 -18.08
C MET A 53 1.21 12.97 -18.95
N VAL A 54 0.14 13.72 -19.25
CA VAL A 54 -0.94 13.25 -20.13
C VAL A 54 -0.42 12.96 -21.54
N ALA A 55 0.43 13.83 -22.09
CA ALA A 55 1.06 13.62 -23.39
C ALA A 55 1.96 12.36 -23.45
N ASN A 56 2.45 11.89 -22.29
CA ASN A 56 3.33 10.74 -22.16
C ASN A 56 2.67 9.56 -21.41
N ASN A 57 1.35 9.38 -21.56
CA ASN A 57 0.60 8.26 -20.98
C ASN A 57 0.71 8.12 -19.45
N ASN A 58 0.89 9.23 -18.73
CA ASN A 58 1.12 9.30 -17.28
C ASN A 58 2.33 8.48 -16.82
N ASN A 59 3.35 8.33 -17.67
CA ASN A 59 4.54 7.54 -17.34
C ASN A 59 5.52 8.30 -16.46
N ALA A 60 5.50 8.00 -15.16
CA ALA A 60 6.40 8.60 -14.18
C ALA A 60 7.89 8.28 -14.44
N ALA A 61 8.21 7.10 -14.98
CA ALA A 61 9.59 6.72 -15.28
C ALA A 61 10.19 7.58 -16.41
N TRP A 62 9.37 7.95 -17.39
CA TRP A 62 9.77 8.88 -18.45
C TRP A 62 10.09 10.27 -17.88
N ALA A 63 9.24 10.78 -16.98
CA ALA A 63 9.46 12.09 -16.37
C ALA A 63 10.78 12.12 -15.59
N VAL A 64 11.05 11.09 -14.79
CA VAL A 64 12.32 10.94 -14.06
C VAL A 64 13.51 10.90 -15.02
N ASN A 65 13.43 10.08 -16.07
CA ASN A 65 14.51 9.97 -17.05
C ASN A 65 14.81 11.30 -17.75
N THR A 66 13.76 12.04 -18.12
CA THR A 66 13.87 13.35 -18.79
C THR A 66 14.50 14.39 -17.87
N ILE A 67 14.05 14.48 -16.62
CA ILE A 67 14.60 15.37 -15.60
C ILE A 67 16.08 15.06 -15.36
N CYS A 68 16.43 13.79 -15.12
CA CYS A 68 17.79 13.38 -14.82
C CYS A 68 18.77 13.61 -15.98
N ASN A 69 18.37 13.29 -17.23
CA ASN A 69 19.23 13.52 -18.39
C ASN A 69 19.41 15.01 -18.71
N SER A 70 18.41 15.83 -18.41
CA SER A 70 18.44 17.28 -18.72
C SER A 70 19.20 18.08 -17.65
N LEU A 71 18.91 17.86 -16.36
CA LEU A 71 19.49 18.64 -15.25
C LEU A 71 20.91 18.18 -14.87
N LEU A 72 21.16 16.87 -14.92
CA LEU A 72 22.39 16.26 -14.39
C LEU A 72 23.28 15.66 -15.51
N GLY A 73 22.87 15.78 -16.77
CA GLY A 73 23.59 15.28 -17.94
C GLY A 73 23.83 13.76 -17.89
N LYS A 74 24.96 13.30 -18.44
CA LYS A 74 25.30 11.87 -18.55
C LYS A 74 25.40 11.16 -17.20
N VAL A 75 25.85 11.85 -16.15
CA VAL A 75 25.94 11.29 -14.78
C VAL A 75 24.54 11.10 -14.20
N GLY A 76 23.64 12.07 -14.41
CA GLY A 76 22.23 11.95 -14.06
C GLY A 76 21.52 10.79 -14.73
N GLY A 77 21.74 10.61 -16.03
CA GLY A 77 21.20 9.48 -16.79
C GLY A 77 21.63 8.12 -16.23
N ALA A 78 22.91 7.98 -15.88
CA ALA A 78 23.42 6.75 -15.25
C ALA A 78 22.77 6.46 -13.89
N LEU A 79 22.63 7.49 -13.04
CA LEU A 79 21.94 7.38 -11.76
C LEU A 79 20.45 7.05 -11.92
N ALA A 80 19.78 7.60 -12.94
CA ALA A 80 18.40 7.29 -13.26
C ALA A 80 18.23 5.83 -13.66
N ILE A 81 19.15 5.25 -14.44
CA ILE A 81 19.09 3.82 -14.80
C ILE A 81 19.26 2.94 -13.56
N LEU A 82 20.21 3.26 -12.68
CA LEU A 82 20.40 2.51 -11.43
C LEU A 82 19.16 2.59 -10.53
N GLY A 83 18.56 3.78 -10.39
CA GLY A 83 17.40 4.01 -9.54
C GLY A 83 16.08 3.48 -10.10
N VAL A 84 15.81 3.72 -11.39
CA VAL A 84 14.51 3.42 -12.02
C VAL A 84 14.48 2.01 -12.62
N VAL A 85 15.63 1.44 -13.00
CA VAL A 85 15.68 0.11 -13.64
C VAL A 85 16.25 -0.93 -12.68
N ALA A 86 17.45 -0.74 -12.14
CA ALA A 86 18.10 -1.78 -11.36
C ALA A 86 17.42 -2.03 -9.99
N CYS A 87 17.00 -0.97 -9.29
CA CYS A 87 16.37 -1.10 -7.98
C CYS A 87 14.99 -1.80 -8.02
N PRO A 88 14.07 -1.49 -8.98
CA PRO A 88 12.83 -2.23 -9.11
C PRO A 88 13.02 -3.69 -9.53
N ILE A 89 14.07 -4.01 -10.30
CA ILE A 89 14.38 -5.42 -10.65
C ILE A 89 14.73 -6.23 -9.39
N THR A 90 15.63 -5.72 -8.53
CA THR A 90 16.04 -6.43 -7.31
C THR A 90 14.92 -6.50 -6.27
N SER A 91 14.15 -5.42 -6.14
CA SER A 91 12.95 -5.38 -5.29
C SER A 91 11.86 -6.31 -5.81
N GLY A 92 11.69 -6.36 -7.14
CA GLY A 92 10.77 -7.25 -7.84
C GLY A 92 11.10 -8.72 -7.61
N ASP A 93 12.35 -9.13 -7.80
CA ASP A 93 12.78 -10.51 -7.50
C ASP A 93 12.51 -10.88 -6.03
N THR A 94 12.79 -9.95 -5.12
CA THR A 94 12.48 -10.11 -3.70
C THR A 94 10.97 -10.26 -3.45
N ALA A 95 10.13 -9.51 -4.19
CA ALA A 95 8.68 -9.58 -4.11
C ALA A 95 8.14 -10.91 -4.66
N PHE A 96 8.58 -11.37 -5.83
CA PHE A 96 8.19 -12.67 -6.40
C PHE A 96 8.59 -13.83 -5.48
N ARG A 97 9.79 -13.76 -4.89
CA ARG A 97 10.24 -14.75 -3.91
C ARG A 97 9.35 -14.75 -2.67
N SER A 98 9.02 -13.57 -2.14
CA SER A 98 8.16 -13.43 -0.96
C SER A 98 6.74 -13.92 -1.23
N ALA A 99 6.16 -13.54 -2.36
CA ALA A 99 4.83 -13.99 -2.79
C ALA A 99 4.76 -15.51 -2.92
N ARG A 100 5.77 -16.14 -3.55
CA ARG A 100 5.86 -17.61 -3.63
C ARG A 100 5.83 -18.27 -2.25
N LEU A 101 6.62 -17.77 -1.30
CA LEU A 101 6.69 -18.32 0.05
C LEU A 101 5.36 -18.13 0.79
N THR A 102 4.76 -16.95 0.71
CA THR A 102 3.45 -16.67 1.32
C THR A 102 2.35 -17.59 0.78
N ILE A 103 2.31 -17.79 -0.55
CA ILE A 103 1.36 -18.71 -1.17
C ILE A 103 1.61 -20.13 -0.65
N ALA A 104 2.85 -20.61 -0.71
CA ALA A 104 3.22 -21.93 -0.24
C ALA A 104 2.82 -22.18 1.22
N ASP A 105 3.06 -21.21 2.10
CA ASP A 105 2.68 -21.29 3.51
C ASP A 105 1.15 -21.33 3.68
N SER A 106 0.40 -20.53 2.90
CA SER A 106 -1.07 -20.51 2.97
C SER A 106 -1.73 -21.84 2.56
N ILE A 107 -1.11 -22.58 1.64
CA ILE A 107 -1.59 -23.90 1.20
C ILE A 107 -0.84 -25.07 1.87
N ASN A 108 0.01 -24.78 2.88
CA ASN A 108 0.88 -25.75 3.56
C ASN A 108 1.71 -26.64 2.60
N PHE A 109 2.21 -26.06 1.50
CA PHE A 109 2.94 -26.78 0.46
C PHE A 109 4.45 -26.67 0.64
N LYS A 110 5.12 -27.81 0.86
CA LYS A 110 6.57 -27.85 1.11
C LYS A 110 7.40 -27.44 -0.11
N GLN A 111 8.27 -26.44 0.08
CA GLN A 111 9.10 -25.80 -0.97
C GLN A 111 10.54 -26.36 -1.09
N GLU A 112 10.79 -27.55 -0.52
CA GLU A 112 12.14 -28.14 -0.48
C GLU A 112 12.68 -28.51 -1.87
N LYS A 113 11.84 -29.15 -2.70
CA LYS A 113 12.24 -29.62 -4.04
C LYS A 113 12.11 -28.51 -5.10
N ILE A 114 13.04 -28.47 -6.06
CA ILE A 114 13.04 -27.51 -7.17
C ILE A 114 11.74 -27.58 -8.00
N LYS A 115 11.17 -28.78 -8.18
CA LYS A 115 9.89 -29.00 -8.88
C LYS A 115 8.74 -28.25 -8.19
N ASN A 116 8.67 -28.34 -6.86
CA ASN A 116 7.65 -27.69 -6.04
C ASN A 116 7.77 -26.16 -6.09
N ARG A 117 9.01 -25.65 -6.24
CA ARG A 117 9.28 -24.22 -6.43
C ARG A 117 8.73 -23.73 -7.76
N LEU A 118 9.00 -24.47 -8.84
CA LEU A 118 8.54 -24.11 -10.18
C LEU A 118 7.02 -24.17 -10.33
N MET A 119 6.35 -25.10 -9.64
CA MET A 119 4.88 -25.21 -9.66
C MET A 119 4.16 -23.94 -9.18
N ILE A 120 4.75 -23.16 -8.26
CA ILE A 120 4.17 -21.89 -7.81
C ILE A 120 4.80 -20.72 -8.58
N SER A 121 6.11 -20.75 -8.84
CA SER A 121 6.80 -19.68 -9.54
C SER A 121 6.31 -19.49 -10.97
N ILE A 122 6.09 -20.56 -11.74
CA ILE A 122 5.69 -20.44 -13.15
C ILE A 122 4.31 -19.76 -13.28
N PRO A 123 3.24 -20.21 -12.60
CA PRO A 123 1.97 -19.50 -12.63
C PRO A 123 2.08 -18.05 -12.14
N LEU A 124 2.88 -17.81 -11.08
CA LEU A 124 3.10 -16.47 -10.56
C LEU A 124 3.78 -15.54 -11.59
N PHE A 125 4.78 -16.04 -12.32
CA PHE A 125 5.43 -15.31 -13.41
C PHE A 125 4.50 -15.07 -14.59
N VAL A 126 3.66 -16.05 -14.95
CA VAL A 126 2.66 -15.87 -16.01
C VAL A 126 1.67 -14.77 -15.64
N ILE A 127 1.15 -14.77 -14.40
CA ILE A 127 0.28 -13.70 -13.90
C ILE A 127 1.03 -12.36 -13.92
N GLY A 128 2.28 -12.33 -13.45
CA GLY A 128 3.12 -11.13 -13.48
C GLY A 128 3.30 -10.57 -14.89
N TYR A 129 3.54 -11.43 -15.89
CA TYR A 129 3.65 -11.04 -17.29
C TYR A 129 2.32 -10.52 -17.87
N VAL A 130 1.20 -11.17 -17.56
CA VAL A 130 -0.12 -10.68 -17.97
C VAL A 130 -0.39 -9.30 -17.37
N LEU A 131 0.00 -9.07 -16.11
CA LEU A 131 -0.13 -7.77 -15.47
C LEU A 131 0.71 -6.70 -16.17
N THR A 132 1.84 -7.01 -16.81
CA THR A 132 2.59 -5.99 -17.58
C THR A 132 1.86 -5.53 -18.85
N GLN A 133 0.82 -6.25 -19.28
CA GLN A 133 -0.02 -5.87 -20.42
C GLN A 133 -1.23 -5.00 -19.99
N VAL A 134 -1.44 -4.83 -18.68
CA VAL A 134 -2.52 -4.01 -18.12
C VAL A 134 -2.02 -2.57 -17.94
N ASP A 135 -2.93 -1.60 -18.09
CA ASP A 135 -2.62 -0.18 -17.84
C ASP A 135 -2.06 0.01 -16.42
N PHE A 136 -0.87 0.59 -16.34
CA PHE A 136 -0.17 0.84 -15.07
C PHE A 136 -1.02 1.65 -14.09
N ASN A 137 -1.84 2.59 -14.56
CA ASN A 137 -2.71 3.39 -13.71
C ASN A 137 -3.76 2.53 -13.00
N VAL A 138 -4.30 1.51 -13.68
CA VAL A 138 -5.25 0.57 -13.08
C VAL A 138 -4.55 -0.28 -12.02
N ILE A 139 -3.36 -0.79 -12.31
CA ILE A 139 -2.55 -1.57 -11.35
C ILE A 139 -2.22 -0.72 -10.12
N TRP A 140 -1.78 0.53 -10.33
CA TRP A 140 -1.41 1.45 -9.26
C TRP A 140 -2.58 1.79 -8.34
N ARG A 141 -3.76 2.00 -8.93
CA ARG A 141 -5.03 2.20 -8.23
C ARG A 141 -5.41 1.00 -7.37
N TYR A 142 -5.36 -0.21 -7.93
CA TYR A 142 -5.59 -1.44 -7.17
C TYR A 142 -4.56 -1.67 -6.06
N PHE A 143 -3.29 -1.36 -6.31
CA PHE A 143 -2.24 -1.42 -5.30
C PHE A 143 -2.54 -0.48 -4.13
N GLY A 144 -2.94 0.76 -4.43
CA GLY A 144 -3.38 1.73 -3.43
C GLY A 144 -4.54 1.22 -2.59
N TRP A 145 -5.59 0.71 -3.24
CA TRP A 145 -6.73 0.10 -2.55
C TRP A 145 -6.35 -1.12 -1.71
N SER A 146 -5.54 -2.04 -2.26
CA SER A 146 -5.10 -3.24 -1.55
C SER A 146 -4.32 -2.89 -0.28
N ASN A 147 -3.49 -1.84 -0.32
CA ASN A 147 -2.78 -1.34 0.85
C ASN A 147 -3.72 -0.76 1.90
N GLN A 148 -4.75 -0.01 1.48
CA GLN A 148 -5.78 0.52 2.38
C GLN A 148 -6.62 -0.59 3.02
N ALA A 149 -7.00 -1.61 2.24
CA ALA A 149 -7.72 -2.78 2.74
C ALA A 149 -6.88 -3.57 3.75
N LEU A 150 -5.60 -3.81 3.45
CA LEU A 150 -4.69 -4.47 4.38
C LEU A 150 -4.51 -3.65 5.68
N ALA A 151 -4.32 -2.33 5.56
CA ALA A 151 -4.23 -1.44 6.72
C ALA A 151 -5.49 -1.50 7.57
N THR A 152 -6.68 -1.59 6.95
CA THR A 152 -7.95 -1.75 7.64
C THR A 152 -7.99 -3.02 8.49
N VAL A 153 -7.59 -4.17 7.93
CA VAL A 153 -7.54 -5.46 8.66
C VAL A 153 -6.54 -5.40 9.81
N VAL A 154 -5.36 -4.81 9.58
CA VAL A 154 -4.33 -4.67 10.62
C VAL A 154 -4.80 -3.72 11.73
N LEU A 155 -5.51 -2.63 11.41
CA LEU A 155 -6.07 -1.72 12.41
C LEU A 155 -7.14 -2.40 13.26
N TRP A 156 -8.05 -3.18 12.67
CA TRP A 156 -9.03 -3.96 13.44
C TRP A 156 -8.38 -5.03 14.31
N THR A 157 -7.36 -5.70 13.80
CA THR A 157 -6.55 -6.66 14.57
C THR A 157 -5.85 -5.97 15.74
N SER A 158 -5.27 -4.79 15.51
CA SER A 158 -4.61 -3.98 16.54
C SER A 158 -5.62 -3.46 17.57
N ALA A 159 -6.82 -3.07 17.15
CA ALA A 159 -7.89 -2.67 18.03
C ALA A 159 -8.32 -3.81 18.96
N MET A 160 -8.51 -5.03 18.43
CA MET A 160 -8.81 -6.20 19.26
C MET A 160 -7.66 -6.60 20.17
N TYR A 161 -6.42 -6.43 19.72
CA TYR A 161 -5.25 -6.63 20.57
C TYR A 161 -5.25 -5.65 21.76
N LEU A 162 -5.55 -4.37 21.53
CA LEU A 162 -5.68 -3.37 22.60
C LEU A 162 -6.78 -3.72 23.61
N VAL A 163 -7.94 -4.21 23.13
CA VAL A 163 -9.00 -4.74 23.99
C VAL A 163 -8.48 -5.89 24.85
N HIS A 164 -7.75 -6.83 24.25
CA HIS A 164 -7.25 -8.01 24.96
C HIS A 164 -6.27 -7.66 26.09
N ILE A 165 -5.45 -6.63 25.91
CA ILE A 165 -4.50 -6.16 26.94
C ILE A 165 -5.08 -5.06 27.86
N GLY A 166 -6.40 -4.79 27.78
CA GLY A 166 -7.08 -3.80 28.61
C GLY A 166 -6.70 -2.34 28.34
N LYS A 167 -6.17 -2.01 27.16
CA LYS A 167 -5.80 -0.64 26.76
C LYS A 167 -6.88 0.00 25.89
N ASN A 168 -6.81 1.33 25.76
CA ASN A 168 -7.77 2.11 24.98
C ASN A 168 -7.76 1.72 23.49
N HIS A 169 -8.75 0.93 23.06
CA HIS A 169 -8.88 0.44 21.68
C HIS A 169 -9.32 1.52 20.69
N TRP A 170 -9.88 2.65 21.15
CA TRP A 170 -10.36 3.73 20.29
C TRP A 170 -9.26 4.34 19.42
N LEU A 171 -8.01 4.33 19.91
CA LEU A 171 -6.84 4.77 19.15
C LEU A 171 -6.70 4.06 17.80
N ALA A 172 -7.02 2.77 17.74
CA ALA A 172 -6.99 1.98 16.51
C ALA A 172 -8.38 1.85 15.86
N SER A 173 -9.45 1.81 16.65
CA SER A 173 -10.81 1.60 16.16
C SER A 173 -11.31 2.78 15.31
N ILE A 174 -11.02 4.03 15.70
CA ILE A 174 -11.48 5.21 14.94
C ILE A 174 -10.84 5.22 13.53
N PRO A 175 -9.51 5.12 13.38
CA PRO A 175 -8.90 4.96 12.06
C PRO A 175 -9.41 3.73 11.31
N ALA A 176 -9.67 2.61 11.98
CA ALA A 176 -10.17 1.39 11.34
C ALA A 176 -11.55 1.60 10.68
N VAL A 177 -12.47 2.28 11.36
CA VAL A 177 -13.80 2.61 10.84
C VAL A 177 -13.69 3.49 9.60
N PHE A 178 -12.89 4.56 9.69
CA PHE A 178 -12.66 5.45 8.55
C PHE A 178 -12.07 4.71 7.35
N MET A 179 -11.02 3.91 7.57
CA MET A 179 -10.38 3.13 6.52
C MET A 179 -11.32 2.08 5.91
N THR A 180 -12.21 1.49 6.72
CA THR A 180 -13.27 0.59 6.24
C THR A 180 -14.23 1.33 5.31
N ALA A 181 -14.69 2.51 5.70
CA ALA A 181 -15.60 3.31 4.87
C ALA A 181 -14.97 3.71 3.53
N VAL A 182 -13.70 4.16 3.56
CA VAL A 182 -12.96 4.57 2.36
C VAL A 182 -12.70 3.37 1.44
N SER A 183 -12.24 2.24 1.98
CA SER A 183 -11.92 1.04 1.18
C SER A 183 -13.15 0.43 0.52
N VAL A 184 -14.31 0.45 1.20
CA VAL A 184 -15.59 -0.04 0.67
C VAL A 184 -16.17 0.94 -0.34
N THR A 185 -16.11 2.23 -0.07
CA THR A 185 -16.53 3.25 -1.04
C THR A 185 -15.73 3.14 -2.33
N TYR A 186 -14.41 2.96 -2.22
CA TYR A 186 -13.53 2.83 -3.37
C TYR A 186 -13.95 1.70 -4.30
N ILE A 187 -14.15 0.48 -3.78
CA ILE A 187 -14.48 -0.67 -4.64
C ILE A 187 -15.85 -0.51 -5.30
N ILE A 188 -16.77 0.25 -4.70
CA ILE A 188 -18.10 0.51 -5.25
C ILE A 188 -18.07 1.56 -6.36
N VAL A 189 -17.34 2.65 -6.14
CA VAL A 189 -17.33 3.83 -7.03
C VAL A 189 -16.30 3.69 -8.15
N ALA A 190 -15.17 3.03 -7.89
CA ALA A 190 -14.04 3.05 -8.81
C ALA A 190 -14.40 2.48 -10.19
N PRO A 191 -13.85 3.05 -11.28
CA PRO A 191 -14.05 2.55 -12.64
C PRO A 191 -13.66 1.09 -12.82
N GLU A 192 -12.68 0.61 -12.07
CA GLU A 192 -12.25 -0.78 -12.09
C GLU A 192 -13.07 -1.69 -11.16
N GLY A 193 -13.83 -1.10 -10.23
CA GLY A 193 -14.72 -1.81 -9.30
C GLY A 193 -16.13 -1.97 -9.85
N PHE A 194 -17.13 -1.69 -9.03
CA PHE A 194 -18.55 -1.83 -9.41
C PHE A 194 -19.09 -0.68 -10.26
N LYS A 195 -18.29 0.38 -10.53
CA LYS A 195 -18.67 1.54 -11.37
C LYS A 195 -19.99 2.21 -10.95
N MET A 196 -20.36 2.14 -9.67
CA MET A 196 -21.60 2.74 -9.18
C MET A 196 -21.42 4.23 -8.88
N SER A 197 -22.52 4.97 -8.86
CA SER A 197 -22.49 6.39 -8.53
C SER A 197 -22.03 6.63 -7.08
N THR A 198 -21.42 7.79 -6.83
CA THR A 198 -21.03 8.24 -5.48
C THR A 198 -22.23 8.36 -4.53
N ALA A 199 -23.42 8.61 -5.07
CA ALA A 199 -24.67 8.63 -4.33
C ALA A 199 -25.03 7.26 -3.70
N ILE A 200 -24.53 6.16 -4.27
CA ILE A 200 -24.68 4.81 -3.71
C ILE A 200 -23.43 4.41 -2.92
N GLY A 201 -22.24 4.74 -3.45
CA GLY A 201 -20.97 4.38 -2.83
C GLY A 201 -20.77 4.92 -1.43
N TYR A 202 -21.03 6.21 -1.20
CA TYR A 202 -20.81 6.82 0.12
C TYR A 202 -21.75 6.26 1.20
N PRO A 203 -23.08 6.16 0.98
CA PRO A 203 -23.96 5.55 1.97
C PRO A 203 -23.58 4.09 2.28
N VAL A 204 -23.26 3.29 1.26
CA VAL A 204 -22.87 1.89 1.49
C VAL A 204 -21.57 1.79 2.29
N GLY A 205 -20.56 2.59 1.96
CA GLY A 205 -19.31 2.64 2.73
C GLY A 205 -19.54 2.99 4.20
N ILE A 206 -20.40 3.98 4.46
CA ILE A 206 -20.77 4.39 5.82
C ILE A 206 -21.50 3.26 6.54
N ILE A 207 -22.53 2.68 5.93
CA ILE A 207 -23.33 1.59 6.51
C ILE A 207 -22.43 0.40 6.88
N VAL A 208 -21.57 -0.03 5.96
CA VAL A 208 -20.65 -1.15 6.20
C VAL A 208 -19.69 -0.84 7.34
N SER A 209 -19.13 0.38 7.40
CA SER A 209 -18.22 0.75 8.49
C SER A 209 -18.91 0.77 9.86
N ILE A 210 -20.18 1.20 9.94
CA ILE A 210 -20.99 1.14 11.16
C ILE A 210 -21.28 -0.31 11.55
N ILE A 211 -21.64 -1.17 10.60
CA ILE A 211 -21.89 -2.60 10.85
C ILE A 211 -20.63 -3.26 11.41
N VAL A 212 -19.47 -3.03 10.78
CA VAL A 212 -18.20 -3.60 11.24
C VAL A 212 -17.83 -3.08 12.63
N LEU A 213 -18.05 -1.79 12.92
CA LEU A 213 -17.87 -1.23 14.25
C LEU A 213 -18.78 -1.91 15.29
N ALA A 214 -20.06 -2.11 14.97
CA ALA A 214 -20.99 -2.77 15.87
C ALA A 214 -20.56 -4.22 16.17
N ILE A 215 -20.15 -4.98 15.13
CA ILE A 215 -19.61 -6.34 15.28
C ILE A 215 -18.36 -6.34 16.16
N PHE A 216 -17.46 -5.37 15.96
CA PHE A 216 -16.27 -5.21 16.78
C PHE A 216 -16.61 -4.94 18.25
N LEU A 217 -17.50 -3.97 18.53
CA LEU A 217 -17.88 -3.62 19.91
C LEU A 217 -18.55 -4.80 20.65
N MET A 218 -19.42 -5.55 19.96
CA MET A 218 -20.02 -6.77 20.51
C MET A 218 -18.96 -7.83 20.83
N SER A 219 -17.97 -8.00 19.94
CA SER A 219 -16.88 -8.95 20.13
C SER A 219 -15.91 -8.52 21.23
N ALA A 220 -15.64 -7.21 21.32
CA ALA A 220 -14.81 -6.61 22.36
C ALA A 220 -15.44 -6.81 23.73
N LYS A 221 -16.73 -6.49 23.88
CA LYS A 221 -17.48 -6.70 25.14
C LYS A 221 -17.43 -8.15 25.61
N LYS A 222 -17.74 -9.10 24.72
CA LYS A 222 -17.67 -10.55 25.04
C LYS A 222 -16.29 -10.98 25.55
N ARG A 223 -15.20 -10.40 25.02
CA ARG A 223 -13.85 -10.72 25.49
C ARG A 223 -13.53 -10.09 26.85
N THR A 224 -13.96 -8.85 27.08
CA THR A 224 -13.79 -8.17 28.36
C THR A 224 -14.58 -8.86 29.47
N ASP A 225 -15.84 -9.22 29.22
CA ASP A 225 -16.71 -9.91 30.18
C ASP A 225 -16.11 -11.27 30.58
N LYS A 226 -15.58 -12.03 29.60
CA LYS A 226 -14.89 -13.29 29.85
C LYS A 226 -13.62 -13.09 30.70
N ALA A 227 -12.83 -12.06 30.43
CA ALA A 227 -11.62 -11.77 31.20
C ALA A 227 -11.95 -11.45 32.68
N ASN A 228 -13.01 -10.67 32.93
CA ASN A 228 -13.45 -10.32 34.27
C ASN A 228 -14.00 -11.54 35.04
N SER A 229 -14.78 -12.41 34.37
CA SER A 229 -15.31 -13.63 35.01
C SER A 229 -14.24 -14.61 35.47
N VAL A 230 -13.08 -14.64 34.80
CA VAL A 230 -11.95 -15.51 35.19
C VAL A 230 -11.20 -14.95 36.39
N SER A 231 -11.11 -13.61 36.54
CA SER A 231 -10.44 -13.01 37.70
C SER A 231 -11.27 -13.04 38.98
N GLU A 232 -12.60 -13.15 38.89
CA GLU A 232 -13.47 -13.33 40.07
C GLU A 232 -13.45 -14.77 40.62
N THR A 233 -13.03 -15.74 39.79
CA THR A 233 -12.95 -17.17 40.17
C THR A 233 -11.54 -17.63 40.61
N ALA A 234 -10.53 -16.77 40.51
CA ALA A 234 -9.13 -17.05 40.86
C ALA A 234 -8.72 -16.33 42.15
#